data_AF-A0A957ZMN2-F1
#
_entry.id   AF-A0A957ZMN2-F1
#
_cell.length_a   1.000
_cell.length_b   1.000
_cell.length_c   1.000
_cell.angle_alpha   90.00
_cell.angle_beta   90.00
_cell.angle_gamma   90.00
#
_symmetry.space_group_name_H-M   'P 1'
#
loop_
_entity.id
_entity.type
_entity.pdbx_description
1 polymer ?
#
loop_
_entity_poly.entity_id
_entity_poly.type
_entity_poly.pdbx_seq_one_letter_code
_entity_poly.pdbx_strand_id
1 'polypeptide(L)'
;RKHGVTGADMQRALEGARAVALPENQEVIHTIARSWTVDGETEVQQPVGMSAYRLEVDAHIVTGSSTAVSNLVQCVVAHGIDVDELVLEPLGANEAVLRPEERRMGVAVVDMGGGTSDLAVFIDNALCHTTILDMGGNHLTNDVAVGLRCPFETAEDLKLRYGTLLPERVAPDEAVWANVFG
;
A
#
# COMPACT_ATOMS: atom_id res chain seq x y z
N ARG A 1 -8.06 36.80 -10.87
CA ARG A 1 -9.44 36.94 -11.41
C ARG A 1 -10.13 35.62 -11.14
N LYS A 2 -11.33 35.60 -10.56
CA LYS A 2 -12.03 34.33 -10.25
C LYS A 2 -12.29 33.59 -11.56
N HIS A 3 -11.80 32.37 -11.68
CA HIS A 3 -12.06 31.50 -12.81
C HIS A 3 -12.45 30.11 -12.31
N GLY A 4 -13.11 29.32 -13.16
CA GLY A 4 -13.40 27.93 -12.86
C GLY A 4 -12.08 27.17 -12.68
N VAL A 5 -12.00 26.36 -11.63
CA VAL A 5 -10.89 25.43 -11.41
C VAL A 5 -10.85 24.43 -12.56
N THR A 6 -9.68 24.26 -13.15
CA THR A 6 -9.39 23.32 -14.24
C THR A 6 -8.51 22.18 -13.74
N GLY A 7 -8.44 21.08 -14.51
CA GLY A 7 -7.49 20.00 -14.21
C GLY A 7 -6.04 20.47 -14.17
N ALA A 8 -5.67 21.47 -14.97
CA ALA A 8 -4.34 22.08 -14.92
C ALA A 8 -4.10 22.84 -13.61
N ASP A 9 -5.14 23.44 -13.00
CA ASP A 9 -5.01 24.10 -11.70
C ASP A 9 -4.81 23.07 -10.59
N MET A 10 -5.52 21.94 -10.65
CA MET A 10 -5.34 20.81 -9.73
C MET A 10 -3.93 20.22 -9.84
N GLN A 11 -3.45 20.00 -11.06
CA GLN A 11 -2.10 19.47 -11.29
C GLN A 11 -1.02 20.39 -10.70
N ARG A 12 -1.14 21.71 -10.91
CA ARG A 12 -0.19 22.68 -10.33
C ARG A 12 -0.24 22.69 -8.80
N ALA A 13 -1.41 22.52 -8.21
CA ALA A 13 -1.54 22.42 -6.75
C ALA A 13 -0.88 21.15 -6.20
N LEU A 14 -1.05 20.01 -6.88
CA LEU A 14 -0.38 18.74 -6.54
C LEU A 14 1.13 18.82 -6.70
N GLU A 15 1.62 19.44 -7.78
CA GLU A 15 3.06 19.69 -7.98
C GLU A 15 3.62 20.59 -6.87
N GLY A 16 2.86 21.60 -6.43
CA GLY A 16 3.20 22.42 -5.27
C GLY A 16 3.30 21.60 -3.99
N ALA A 17 2.38 20.67 -3.75
CA ALA A 17 2.41 19.78 -2.59
C ALA A 17 3.58 18.78 -2.62
N ARG A 18 4.08 18.43 -3.82
CA ARG A 18 5.26 17.56 -4.00
C ARG A 18 6.57 18.20 -3.54
N ALA A 19 6.62 19.54 -3.38
CA ALA A 19 7.81 20.29 -3.03
C ALA A 19 8.19 20.17 -1.53
N VAL A 20 8.31 18.94 -1.05
CA VAL A 20 8.77 18.61 0.32
C VAL A 20 10.27 18.34 0.34
N ALA A 21 10.95 18.72 1.41
CA ALA A 21 12.35 18.37 1.61
C ALA A 21 12.46 16.86 1.90
N LEU A 22 13.12 16.13 1.00
CA LEU A 22 13.37 14.70 1.14
C LEU A 22 14.83 14.43 1.52
N PRO A 23 15.10 13.33 2.26
CA PRO A 23 16.46 12.80 2.38
C PRO A 23 17.07 12.51 1.00
N GLU A 24 18.40 12.61 0.88
CA GLU A 24 19.11 12.41 -0.40
C GLU A 24 18.88 11.02 -1.05
N ASN A 25 18.50 10.02 -0.26
CA ASN A 25 18.27 8.65 -0.69
C ASN A 25 16.78 8.29 -0.87
N GLN A 26 15.90 9.29 -0.87
CA GLN A 26 14.47 9.09 -1.10
C GLN A 26 13.96 9.90 -2.30
N GLU A 27 12.98 9.34 -2.98
CA GLU A 27 12.22 10.02 -4.03
C GLU A 27 10.72 9.89 -3.81
N VAL A 28 9.95 10.85 -4.34
CA VAL A 28 8.48 10.78 -4.33
C VAL A 28 8.03 9.79 -5.39
N ILE A 29 7.29 8.77 -4.95
CA ILE A 29 6.65 7.76 -5.82
C ILE A 29 5.26 8.23 -6.23
N HIS A 30 4.46 8.71 -5.27
CA HIS A 30 3.13 9.25 -5.54
C HIS A 30 2.81 10.50 -4.74
N THR A 31 1.91 11.30 -5.31
CA THR A 31 1.26 12.45 -4.66
C THR A 31 -0.23 12.29 -4.87
N ILE A 32 -0.95 11.92 -3.80
CA ILE A 32 -2.36 11.53 -3.88
C ILE A 32 -3.19 12.59 -3.18
N ALA A 33 -4.13 13.21 -3.88
CA ALA A 33 -5.04 14.17 -3.28
C ALA A 33 -5.96 13.45 -2.27
N ARG A 34 -5.99 13.92 -1.02
CA ARG A 34 -6.95 13.47 0.00
C ARG A 34 -8.19 14.34 0.00
N SER A 35 -7.99 15.65 -0.02
CA SER A 35 -9.07 16.63 -0.09
C SER A 35 -8.56 17.93 -0.70
N TRP A 36 -9.50 18.75 -1.13
CA TRP A 36 -9.24 20.09 -1.66
C TRP A 36 -9.85 21.12 -0.74
N THR A 37 -9.21 22.29 -0.69
CA THR A 37 -9.78 23.49 -0.07
C THR A 37 -9.96 24.56 -1.13
N VAL A 38 -11.18 25.07 -1.27
CA VAL A 38 -11.56 26.06 -2.28
C VAL A 38 -12.03 27.34 -1.60
N ASP A 39 -11.27 28.43 -1.75
CA ASP A 39 -11.56 29.73 -1.11
C ASP A 39 -11.80 29.63 0.43
N GLY A 40 -11.22 28.61 1.10
CA GLY A 40 -11.37 28.36 2.54
C GLY A 40 -12.39 27.29 2.91
N GLU A 41 -13.22 26.83 1.98
CA GLU A 41 -14.12 25.69 2.16
C GLU A 41 -13.30 24.40 2.06
N THR A 42 -13.24 23.63 3.15
CA THR A 42 -12.44 22.40 3.28
C THR A 42 -13.22 21.16 2.81
N GLU A 43 -12.54 20.01 2.71
CA GLU A 43 -13.14 18.70 2.40
C GLU A 43 -13.84 18.63 1.03
N VAL A 44 -13.45 19.49 0.09
CA VAL A 44 -13.96 19.45 -1.29
C VAL A 44 -13.34 18.27 -2.02
N GLN A 45 -14.16 17.34 -2.51
CA GLN A 45 -13.70 16.14 -3.23
C GLN A 45 -13.41 16.42 -4.71
N GLN A 46 -14.26 17.24 -5.36
CA GLN A 46 -14.22 17.52 -6.81
C GLN A 46 -14.30 19.02 -7.06
N PRO A 47 -13.16 19.74 -7.06
CA PRO A 47 -13.15 21.20 -7.19
C PRO A 47 -13.33 21.68 -8.64
N VAL A 48 -13.22 20.79 -9.64
CA VAL A 48 -13.28 21.17 -11.07
C VAL A 48 -14.59 21.91 -11.38
N GLY A 49 -14.47 23.06 -12.04
CA GLY A 49 -15.59 23.92 -12.41
C GLY A 49 -16.03 24.89 -11.30
N MET A 50 -15.58 24.70 -10.05
CA MET A 50 -15.85 25.67 -8.99
C MET A 50 -15.09 26.97 -9.27
N SER A 51 -15.76 28.11 -9.11
CA SER A 51 -15.11 29.41 -9.24
C SER A 51 -14.28 29.67 -7.99
N ALA A 52 -12.98 29.88 -8.13
CA ALA A 52 -12.06 30.04 -7.00
C ALA A 52 -11.03 31.17 -7.25
N TYR A 53 -10.59 31.81 -6.17
CA TYR A 53 -9.37 32.61 -6.15
C TYR A 53 -8.17 31.80 -5.66
N ARG A 54 -8.41 30.88 -4.71
CA ARG A 54 -7.38 30.04 -4.10
C ARG A 54 -7.84 28.59 -4.09
N LEU A 55 -6.94 27.72 -4.53
CA LEU A 55 -7.08 26.27 -4.49
C LEU A 55 -5.90 25.71 -3.70
N GLU A 56 -6.20 24.91 -2.69
CA GLU A 56 -5.21 24.18 -1.89
C GLU A 56 -5.55 22.69 -1.94
N VAL A 57 -4.55 21.85 -1.68
CA VAL A 57 -4.69 20.40 -1.64
C VAL A 57 -4.05 19.87 -0.37
N ASP A 58 -4.77 19.01 0.34
CA ASP A 58 -4.19 18.10 1.31
C ASP A 58 -3.78 16.83 0.56
N ALA A 59 -2.49 16.51 0.57
CA ALA A 59 -1.93 15.44 -0.24
C ALA A 59 -1.22 14.40 0.64
N HIS A 60 -1.47 13.13 0.33
CA HIS A 60 -0.66 12.01 0.80
C HIS A 60 0.57 11.87 -0.08
N ILE A 61 1.75 12.16 0.47
CA ILE A 61 3.02 12.00 -0.24
C ILE A 61 3.61 10.65 0.12
N VAL A 62 3.82 9.81 -0.90
CA VAL A 62 4.43 8.49 -0.77
C VAL A 62 5.87 8.60 -1.26
N THR A 63 6.82 8.22 -0.40
CA THR A 63 8.24 8.23 -0.72
C THR A 63 8.82 6.82 -0.63
N GLY A 64 9.89 6.58 -1.39
CA GLY A 64 10.59 5.30 -1.42
C GLY A 64 12.10 5.50 -1.53
N SER A 65 12.87 4.46 -1.23
CA SER A 65 14.31 4.48 -1.44
C SER A 65 14.62 4.57 -2.94
N SER A 66 15.39 5.58 -3.34
CA SER A 66 15.75 5.77 -4.75
C SER A 66 16.54 4.60 -5.32
N THR A 67 17.39 3.98 -4.50
CA THR A 67 18.14 2.78 -4.89
C THR A 67 17.21 1.57 -5.10
N ALA A 68 16.26 1.36 -4.18
CA ALA A 68 15.33 0.24 -4.30
C ALA A 68 14.44 0.37 -5.55
N VAL A 69 13.94 1.58 -5.79
CA VAL A 69 13.16 1.93 -6.97
C VAL A 69 13.95 1.72 -8.25
N SER A 70 15.17 2.26 -8.33
CA SER A 70 16.06 2.10 -9.49
C SER A 70 16.34 0.63 -9.79
N ASN A 71 16.64 -0.18 -8.76
CA ASN A 71 16.88 -1.61 -8.92
C ASN A 71 15.65 -2.34 -9.49
N LEU A 72 14.45 -2.00 -9.01
CA LEU A 72 13.20 -2.59 -9.48
C LEU A 72 12.94 -2.24 -10.95
N VAL A 73 13.08 -0.96 -11.32
CA VAL A 73 12.89 -0.49 -12.70
C VAL A 73 13.91 -1.15 -13.64
N GLN A 74 15.19 -1.17 -13.25
CA GLN A 74 16.25 -1.78 -14.06
C GLN A 74 16.03 -3.28 -14.28
N CYS A 75 15.51 -3.99 -13.28
CA CYS A 75 15.17 -5.41 -13.42
C CYS A 75 14.14 -5.64 -14.53
N VAL A 76 13.08 -4.83 -14.58
CA VAL A 76 12.04 -4.94 -15.62
C VAL A 76 12.58 -4.56 -17.00
N VAL A 77 13.29 -3.43 -17.08
CA VAL A 77 13.89 -2.93 -18.33
C VAL A 77 14.93 -3.89 -18.90
N ALA A 78 15.69 -4.60 -18.06
CA ALA A 78 16.65 -5.61 -18.50
C ALA A 78 16.00 -6.78 -19.28
N HIS A 79 14.68 -6.95 -19.15
CA HIS A 79 13.90 -7.92 -19.89
C HIS A 79 13.15 -7.33 -21.09
N GLY A 80 13.50 -6.11 -21.52
CA GLY A 80 12.94 -5.45 -22.70
C GLY A 80 11.51 -4.95 -22.51
N ILE A 81 11.11 -4.69 -21.27
CA ILE A 81 9.79 -4.15 -20.91
C ILE A 81 9.98 -2.72 -20.40
N ASP A 82 9.26 -1.79 -21.02
CA ASP A 82 9.23 -0.40 -20.56
C ASP A 82 8.33 -0.26 -19.33
N VAL A 83 8.76 0.58 -18.37
CA VAL A 83 8.00 0.87 -17.15
C VAL A 83 7.30 2.22 -17.32
N ASP A 84 5.97 2.19 -17.44
CA ASP A 84 5.16 3.41 -17.58
C ASP A 84 5.05 4.19 -16.27
N GLU A 85 4.74 3.50 -15.17
CA GLU A 85 4.53 4.10 -13.85
C GLU A 85 4.83 3.09 -12.73
N LEU A 86 5.29 3.60 -11.59
CA LEU A 86 5.41 2.85 -10.35
C LEU A 86 4.17 3.10 -9.50
N VAL A 87 3.51 2.02 -9.06
CA VAL A 87 2.31 2.11 -8.24
C VAL A 87 2.60 1.63 -6.81
N LEU A 88 2.19 2.40 -5.81
CA LEU A 88 2.21 1.96 -4.41
C LEU A 88 1.27 0.76 -4.25
N GLU A 89 1.81 -0.39 -3.81
CA GLU A 89 1.10 -1.66 -3.66
C GLU A 89 -0.28 -1.50 -2.99
N PRO A 90 -0.40 -0.84 -1.81
CA PRO A 90 -1.70 -0.69 -1.18
C PRO A 90 -2.75 -0.07 -2.11
N LEU A 91 -2.40 0.93 -2.94
CA LEU A 91 -3.37 1.50 -3.87
C LEU A 91 -3.90 0.45 -4.86
N GLY A 92 -3.01 -0.38 -5.40
CA GLY A 92 -3.36 -1.45 -6.32
C GLY A 92 -4.23 -2.53 -5.66
N ALA A 93 -3.83 -3.04 -4.50
CA ALA A 93 -4.59 -4.05 -3.78
C ALA A 93 -6.00 -3.57 -3.43
N ASN A 94 -6.13 -2.31 -2.99
CA ASN A 94 -7.43 -1.73 -2.63
C ASN A 94 -8.39 -1.62 -3.81
N GLU A 95 -7.92 -1.22 -4.99
CA GLU A 95 -8.76 -1.20 -6.21
C GLU A 95 -9.24 -2.60 -6.60
N ALA A 96 -8.48 -3.65 -6.26
CA ALA A 96 -8.85 -5.03 -6.56
C ALA A 96 -9.91 -5.60 -5.59
N VAL A 97 -9.92 -5.18 -4.32
CA VAL A 97 -10.73 -5.81 -3.27
C VAL A 97 -11.90 -4.97 -2.76
N LEU A 98 -11.85 -3.64 -2.89
CA LEU A 98 -12.85 -2.75 -2.32
C LEU A 98 -13.91 -2.31 -3.33
N ARG A 99 -15.15 -2.21 -2.85
CA ARG A 99 -16.23 -1.51 -3.54
C ARG A 99 -16.23 -0.01 -3.18
N PRO A 100 -16.72 0.87 -4.08
CA PRO A 100 -16.83 2.30 -3.78
C PRO A 100 -17.67 2.61 -2.53
N GLU A 101 -18.64 1.77 -2.19
CA GLU A 101 -19.44 1.91 -0.96
C GLU A 101 -18.60 1.68 0.30
N GLU A 102 -17.72 0.67 0.31
CA GLU A 102 -16.86 0.33 1.45
C GLU A 102 -15.86 1.46 1.71
N ARG A 103 -15.26 2.00 0.64
CA ARG A 103 -14.37 3.17 0.72
C ARG A 103 -15.05 4.42 1.27
N ARG A 104 -16.34 4.63 0.96
CA ARG A 104 -17.12 5.76 1.46
C ARG A 104 -17.50 5.63 2.93
N MET A 105 -17.86 4.42 3.39
CA MET A 105 -18.17 4.19 4.81
C MET A 105 -16.93 4.29 5.72
N GLY A 106 -15.76 4.14 5.11
CA GLY A 106 -14.48 4.05 5.80
C GLY A 106 -14.08 2.59 5.98
N VAL A 107 -12.86 2.26 5.58
CA VAL A 107 -12.36 0.89 5.58
C VAL A 107 -10.85 0.87 5.79
N ALA A 108 -10.40 -0.11 6.56
CA ALA A 108 -8.99 -0.46 6.68
C ALA A 108 -8.76 -1.78 5.94
N VAL A 109 -7.78 -1.79 5.04
CA VAL A 109 -7.36 -2.98 4.32
C VAL A 109 -5.97 -3.35 4.78
N VAL A 110 -5.82 -4.62 5.16
CA VAL A 110 -4.56 -5.21 5.56
C VAL A 110 -4.20 -6.26 4.52
N ASP A 111 -3.16 -6.01 3.73
CA ASP A 111 -2.53 -7.03 2.91
C ASP A 111 -1.43 -7.71 3.73
N MET A 112 -1.37 -9.04 3.68
CA MET A 112 -0.40 -9.85 4.42
C MET A 112 0.44 -10.64 3.42
N GLY A 113 1.59 -10.08 3.07
CA GLY A 113 2.57 -10.71 2.19
C GLY A 113 3.53 -11.65 2.93
N GLY A 114 4.57 -12.10 2.22
CA GLY A 114 5.62 -12.93 2.79
C GLY A 114 6.55 -12.14 3.73
N GLY A 115 7.07 -11.01 3.27
CA GLY A 115 8.02 -10.19 4.02
C GLY A 115 7.37 -9.09 4.85
N THR A 116 6.31 -8.48 4.33
CA THR A 116 5.64 -7.32 4.89
C THR A 116 4.14 -7.55 5.02
N SER A 117 3.51 -6.70 5.83
CA SER A 117 2.06 -6.54 5.87
C SER A 117 1.74 -5.07 5.75
N ASP A 118 0.84 -4.76 4.84
CA ASP A 118 0.59 -3.41 4.39
C ASP A 118 -0.80 -2.99 4.83
N LEU A 119 -0.91 -1.82 5.47
CA LEU A 119 -2.17 -1.27 5.94
C LEU A 119 -2.47 0.01 5.17
N ALA A 120 -3.67 0.08 4.61
CA ALA A 120 -4.24 1.29 4.05
C ALA A 120 -5.60 1.59 4.70
N VAL A 121 -5.82 2.86 5.05
CA VAL A 121 -7.09 3.33 5.63
C VAL A 121 -7.71 4.35 4.69
N PHE A 122 -8.96 4.12 4.34
CA PHE A 122 -9.78 5.04 3.55
C PHE A 122 -10.92 5.60 4.39
N ILE A 123 -11.21 6.88 4.19
CA ILE A 123 -12.39 7.56 4.73
C ILE A 123 -12.91 8.48 3.62
N ASP A 124 -14.22 8.49 3.39
CA ASP A 124 -14.85 9.30 2.34
C ASP A 124 -14.18 9.17 0.97
N ASN A 125 -13.81 7.93 0.62
CA ASN A 125 -13.12 7.57 -0.63
C ASN A 125 -11.67 8.06 -0.77
N ALA A 126 -11.12 8.78 0.21
CA ALA A 126 -9.75 9.28 0.22
C ALA A 126 -8.81 8.34 1.00
N LEU A 127 -7.56 8.19 0.54
CA LEU A 127 -6.52 7.45 1.27
C LEU A 127 -5.97 8.30 2.43
N CYS A 128 -6.36 7.96 3.66
CA CYS A 128 -6.06 8.72 4.87
C CYS A 128 -4.80 8.25 5.61
N HIS A 129 -4.39 7.01 5.41
CA HIS A 129 -3.18 6.48 6.04
C HIS A 129 -2.65 5.29 5.26
N THR A 130 -1.33 5.17 5.21
CA THR A 130 -0.63 3.97 4.75
C THR A 130 0.52 3.68 5.70
N THR A 131 0.70 2.43 6.06
CA THR A 131 1.90 1.97 6.76
C THR A 131 2.28 0.59 6.28
N ILE A 132 3.59 0.34 6.26
CA ILE A 132 4.19 -0.92 5.86
C ILE A 132 4.82 -1.48 7.13
N LEU A 133 4.43 -2.69 7.51
CA LEU A 133 5.00 -3.38 8.65
C LEU A 133 5.98 -4.43 8.15
N ASP A 134 7.21 -4.43 8.69
CA ASP A 134 8.25 -5.42 8.40
C ASP A 134 7.95 -6.77 9.08
N MET A 135 6.74 -7.27 8.88
CA MET A 135 6.25 -8.55 9.38
C MET A 135 5.31 -9.16 8.36
N GLY A 136 5.43 -10.46 8.10
CA GLY A 136 4.64 -11.17 7.10
C GLY A 136 4.71 -12.67 7.30
N GLY A 137 4.16 -13.44 6.37
CA GLY A 137 4.06 -14.89 6.46
C GLY A 137 5.40 -15.62 6.63
N ASN A 138 6.51 -15.05 6.15
CA ASN A 138 7.85 -15.64 6.31
C ASN A 138 8.31 -15.64 7.77
N HIS A 139 7.86 -14.68 8.59
CA HIS A 139 8.17 -14.65 10.02
C HIS A 139 7.51 -15.82 10.73
N LEU A 140 6.22 -16.06 10.46
CA LEU A 140 5.50 -17.22 10.96
C LEU A 140 6.17 -18.53 10.52
N THR A 141 6.58 -18.60 9.26
CA THR A 141 7.24 -19.77 8.70
C THR A 141 8.57 -20.05 9.39
N ASN A 142 9.34 -18.99 9.66
CA ASN A 142 10.60 -19.10 10.39
C ASN A 142 10.37 -19.58 11.84
N ASP A 143 9.32 -19.12 12.51
CA ASP A 143 8.98 -19.58 13.86
C ASP A 143 8.61 -21.07 13.87
N VAL A 144 7.85 -21.53 12.87
CA VAL A 144 7.56 -22.97 12.68
C VAL A 144 8.83 -23.75 12.41
N ALA A 145 9.71 -23.24 11.54
CA ALA A 145 10.98 -23.87 11.20
C ALA A 145 11.86 -24.05 12.44
N VAL A 146 12.00 -23.02 13.27
CA VAL A 146 12.76 -23.05 14.53
C VAL A 146 12.11 -24.00 15.54
N GLY A 147 10.78 -23.90 15.72
CA GLY A 147 10.03 -24.70 16.69
C GLY A 147 10.09 -26.20 16.39
N LEU A 148 9.94 -26.57 15.11
CA LEU A 148 10.00 -27.96 14.65
C LEU A 148 11.42 -28.41 14.31
N ARG A 149 12.38 -27.47 14.29
CA ARG A 149 13.78 -27.68 13.86
C ARG A 149 13.86 -28.28 12.45
N CYS A 150 13.11 -27.76 11.48
CA CYS A 150 13.12 -28.20 10.09
C CYS A 150 13.65 -27.11 9.15
N PRO A 151 14.02 -27.45 7.89
CA PRO A 151 14.26 -26.45 6.84
C PRO A 151 13.08 -25.52 6.64
N PHE A 152 13.34 -24.27 6.24
CA PHE A 152 12.31 -23.26 6.01
C PHE A 152 11.27 -23.74 5.00
N GLU A 153 11.71 -24.41 3.94
CA GLU A 153 10.85 -24.94 2.89
C GLU A 153 9.90 -26.03 3.41
N THR A 154 10.36 -26.83 4.37
CA THR A 154 9.51 -27.83 5.05
C THR A 154 8.49 -27.13 5.94
N ALA A 155 8.90 -26.11 6.69
CA ALA A 155 7.98 -25.32 7.50
C ALA A 155 6.93 -24.61 6.66
N GLU A 156 7.30 -24.07 5.49
CA GLU A 156 6.37 -23.43 4.56
C GLU A 156 5.35 -24.43 4.02
N ASP A 157 5.80 -25.62 3.59
CA ASP A 157 4.90 -26.69 3.15
C ASP A 157 3.89 -27.06 4.25
N LEU A 158 4.35 -27.20 5.48
CA LEU A 158 3.49 -27.50 6.62
C LEU A 158 2.49 -26.37 6.90
N LYS A 159 2.94 -25.12 6.90
CA LYS A 159 2.09 -23.95 7.09
C LYS A 159 1.00 -23.88 6.02
N LEU A 160 1.35 -24.07 4.76
CA LEU A 160 0.40 -24.02 3.64
C LEU A 160 -0.59 -25.18 3.66
N ARG A 161 -0.16 -26.39 4.05
CA ARG A 161 -1.00 -27.59 4.01
C ARG A 161 -1.88 -27.78 5.24
N TYR A 162 -1.38 -27.39 6.42
CA TYR A 162 -2.01 -27.71 7.70
C TYR A 162 -2.22 -26.49 8.60
N GLY A 163 -1.74 -25.30 8.22
CA GLY A 163 -1.93 -24.09 9.00
C GLY A 163 -3.42 -23.73 9.14
N THR A 164 -3.82 -23.35 10.35
CA THR A 164 -5.17 -22.87 10.65
C THR A 164 -5.10 -21.70 11.63
N LEU A 165 -6.01 -20.74 11.45
CA LEU A 165 -6.21 -19.62 12.39
C LEU A 165 -7.35 -19.90 13.39
N LEU A 166 -7.99 -21.08 13.30
CA LEU A 166 -9.12 -21.48 14.15
C LEU A 166 -8.71 -22.73 14.94
N PRO A 167 -8.03 -22.58 16.10
CA PRO A 167 -7.50 -23.69 16.87
C PRO A 167 -8.58 -24.66 17.35
N GLU A 168 -9.81 -24.18 17.58
CA GLU A 168 -10.96 -25.01 17.95
C GLU A 168 -11.39 -26.01 16.86
N ARG A 169 -10.90 -25.86 15.63
CA ARG A 169 -11.16 -26.78 14.52
C ARG A 169 -10.14 -27.92 14.42
N VAL A 170 -9.09 -27.90 15.24
CA VAL A 170 -8.08 -28.96 15.30
C VAL A 170 -8.51 -29.98 16.34
N ALA A 171 -8.65 -31.25 15.93
CA ALA A 171 -9.00 -32.28 16.90
C ALA A 171 -7.83 -32.51 17.88
N PRO A 172 -8.09 -32.81 19.17
CA PRO A 172 -7.02 -32.99 20.16
C PRO A 172 -6.01 -34.09 19.81
N ASP A 173 -6.43 -35.06 19.00
CA ASP A 173 -5.64 -36.19 18.50
C ASP A 173 -5.16 -36.02 17.06
N GLU A 174 -5.43 -34.87 16.43
CA GLU A 174 -4.94 -34.57 15.08
C GLU A 174 -3.42 -34.42 15.09
N ALA A 175 -2.75 -35.21 14.26
CA ALA A 175 -1.31 -35.23 14.16
C ALA A 175 -0.86 -35.06 12.70
N VAL A 176 0.15 -34.20 12.51
CA VAL A 176 0.78 -33.95 11.23
C VAL A 176 2.18 -34.55 11.24
N TRP A 177 2.49 -35.34 10.21
CA TRP A 177 3.81 -35.93 10.04
C TRP A 177 4.62 -35.14 9.01
N ALA A 178 5.86 -34.80 9.35
CA ALA A 178 6.76 -34.04 8.52
C ALA A 178 8.16 -34.67 8.52
N ASN A 179 8.81 -34.72 7.37
CA ASN A 179 10.22 -35.09 7.30
C ASN A 179 11.07 -33.88 7.64
N VAL A 180 11.54 -33.86 8.87
CA VAL A 180 12.27 -32.73 9.46
C VAL A 180 13.72 -32.69 8.96
N PHE A 181 14.30 -33.86 8.68
CA PHE A 181 15.59 -34.07 8.00
C PHE A 181 15.61 -35.48 7.39
N GLY A 182 15.98 -35.60 6.11
CA GLY A 182 16.00 -36.88 5.38
C GLY A 182 14.65 -37.23 4.79
#